data_AF-A0A956VS89-F1
#
_entry.id   AF-A0A956VS89-F1
#
_cell.length_a   1.000
_cell.length_b   1.000
_cell.length_c   1.000
_cell.angle_alpha   90.00
_cell.angle_beta   90.00
_cell.angle_gamma   90.00
#
_symmetry.space_group_name_H-M   'P 1'
#
loop_
_entity.id
_entity.type
_entity.pdbx_description
1 polymer ?
#
loop_
_entity_poly.entity_id
_entity_poly.type
_entity_poly.pdbx_seq_one_letter_code
_entity_poly.pdbx_strand_id
1 'polypeptide(L)'
;MVDTNRGVFVVLEGGEGAGKSTQIAAVARMLEREGREVVTCREPGGTPVGERLREALFATTDDEAPPTPETELLIFNAARAQLVREVIVPALDRGAVVLCDRFTGSTVAYQHYGRRVPRPIVDAANAVATGGLLPDLVVLLM
;
A
#
# COMPACT_ATOMS: atom_id res chain seq x y z
N MET A 1 -1.27 4.39 27.02
CA MET A 1 -1.98 3.10 26.99
C MET A 1 -1.96 2.65 25.54
N VAL A 2 -1.37 1.49 25.24
CA VAL A 2 -1.54 0.86 23.92
C VAL A 2 -2.96 0.34 23.90
N ASP A 3 -3.78 0.84 22.98
CA ASP A 3 -5.16 0.41 22.84
C ASP A 3 -5.15 -1.06 22.35
N THR A 4 -5.39 -2.00 23.27
CA THR A 4 -5.29 -3.45 23.00
C THR A 4 -6.37 -3.95 22.06
N ASN A 5 -7.29 -3.07 21.63
CA ASN A 5 -8.40 -3.39 20.74
C ASN A 5 -8.18 -2.92 19.29
N ARG A 6 -7.08 -2.20 19.00
CA ARG A 6 -6.74 -1.80 17.63
C ARG A 6 -6.23 -3.00 16.84
N GLY A 7 -6.67 -3.09 15.58
CA GLY A 7 -6.22 -4.09 14.63
C GLY A 7 -4.73 -3.98 14.31
N VAL A 8 -4.21 -4.94 13.53
CA VAL A 8 -2.78 -5.02 13.17
C VAL A 8 -2.61 -4.79 11.68
N PHE A 9 -1.72 -3.88 11.31
CA PHE A 9 -1.40 -3.56 9.93
C PHE A 9 -0.07 -4.17 9.49
N VAL A 10 -0.13 -5.16 8.59
CA VAL A 10 1.04 -5.85 8.04
C VAL A 10 1.17 -5.55 6.56
N VAL A 11 2.35 -5.12 6.14
CA VAL A 11 2.68 -4.87 4.73
C VAL A 11 3.68 -5.91 4.25
N LEU A 12 3.43 -6.46 3.06
CA LEU A 12 4.40 -7.26 2.34
C LEU A 12 5.01 -6.42 1.21
N GLU A 13 6.32 -6.27 1.25
CA GLU A 13 7.12 -5.57 0.24
C GLU A 13 8.00 -6.57 -0.52
N GLY A 14 8.48 -6.17 -1.70
CA GLY A 14 9.37 -6.99 -2.53
C GLY A 14 9.21 -6.73 -4.03
N GLY A 15 10.14 -7.26 -4.83
CA GLY A 15 10.12 -7.13 -6.29
C GLY A 15 8.88 -7.74 -6.96
N GLU A 16 8.67 -7.43 -8.23
CA GLU A 16 7.70 -8.15 -9.07
C GLU A 16 8.02 -9.66 -9.01
N GLY A 17 7.00 -10.52 -8.87
CA GLY A 17 7.22 -11.98 -8.83
C GLY A 17 7.76 -12.56 -7.51
N ALA A 18 8.06 -11.74 -6.49
CA ALA A 18 8.59 -12.22 -5.19
C ALA A 18 7.60 -13.05 -4.33
N GLY A 19 6.42 -13.41 -4.86
CA GLY A 19 5.44 -14.24 -4.17
C GLY A 19 4.56 -13.54 -3.12
N LYS A 20 4.52 -12.21 -3.09
CA LYS A 20 3.73 -11.41 -2.12
C LYS A 20 2.26 -11.84 -2.04
N SER A 21 1.58 -11.92 -3.18
CA SER A 21 0.16 -12.30 -3.25
C SER A 21 -0.08 -13.72 -2.74
N THR A 22 0.82 -14.66 -3.04
CA THR A 22 0.79 -16.03 -2.53
C THR A 22 0.91 -16.05 -1.00
N GLN A 23 1.86 -15.30 -0.44
CA GLN A 23 2.08 -15.22 1.00
C GLN A 23 0.90 -14.54 1.71
N ILE A 24 0.38 -13.43 1.18
CA ILE A 24 -0.82 -12.76 1.72
C ILE A 24 -1.98 -13.75 1.79
N ALA A 25 -2.26 -14.48 0.71
CA ALA A 25 -3.36 -15.44 0.68
C ALA A 25 -3.16 -16.61 1.66
N ALA A 26 -1.92 -17.07 1.85
CA ALA A 26 -1.60 -18.12 2.81
C ALA A 26 -1.79 -17.65 4.26
N VAL A 27 -1.27 -16.47 4.60
CA VAL A 27 -1.38 -15.86 5.93
C VAL A 27 -2.83 -15.50 6.25
N ALA A 28 -3.57 -14.93 5.30
CA ALA A 28 -4.99 -14.63 5.47
C ALA A 28 -5.78 -15.88 5.86
N ARG A 29 -5.66 -16.95 5.08
CA ARG A 29 -6.34 -18.23 5.37
C ARG A 29 -5.95 -18.83 6.72
N MET A 30 -4.71 -18.62 7.18
CA MET A 30 -4.27 -19.10 8.48
C MET A 30 -4.96 -18.33 9.61
N LEU A 31 -4.92 -17.00 9.54
CA LEU A 31 -5.53 -16.11 10.54
C LEU A 31 -7.06 -16.26 10.59
N GLU A 32 -7.72 -16.40 9.44
CA GLU A 32 -9.15 -16.66 9.36
C GLU A 32 -9.54 -17.98 10.04
N ARG A 33 -8.70 -19.04 9.90
CA ARG A 33 -8.89 -20.32 10.59
C ARG A 33 -8.74 -20.21 12.11
N GLU A 34 -8.01 -19.20 12.59
CA GLU A 34 -7.89 -18.86 14.00
C GLU A 34 -9.02 -17.93 14.49
N GLY A 35 -10.03 -17.66 13.65
CA GLY A 35 -11.17 -16.81 13.99
C GLY A 35 -10.87 -15.32 13.96
N ARG A 36 -9.77 -14.90 13.32
CA ARG A 36 -9.44 -13.48 13.14
C ARG A 36 -10.15 -12.93 11.90
N GLU A 37 -10.66 -11.72 12.02
CA GLU A 37 -11.10 -10.95 10.87
C GLU A 37 -9.87 -10.45 10.10
N VAL A 38 -9.82 -10.74 8.80
CA VAL A 38 -8.70 -10.36 7.92
C VAL A 38 -9.22 -9.51 6.78
N VAL A 39 -8.56 -8.39 6.52
CA VAL A 39 -8.77 -7.55 5.35
C VAL A 39 -7.51 -7.59 4.50
N THR A 40 -7.63 -7.94 3.24
CA THR A 40 -6.51 -7.89 2.28
C THR A 40 -6.68 -6.70 1.35
N CYS A 41 -5.59 -6.02 1.02
CA CYS A 41 -5.57 -4.92 0.06
C CYS A 41 -4.25 -4.88 -0.71
N ARG A 42 -4.19 -4.08 -1.77
CA ARG A 42 -2.99 -3.89 -2.59
C ARG A 42 -2.86 -2.43 -3.01
N GLU A 43 -1.64 -1.97 -3.20
CA GLU A 43 -1.35 -0.66 -3.76
C GLU A 43 -0.58 -0.72 -5.10
N PRO A 44 -0.86 0.22 -6.03
CA PRO A 44 -1.99 1.14 -6.02
C PRO A 44 -3.28 0.38 -6.36
N GLY A 45 -4.41 0.78 -5.76
CA GLY A 45 -5.70 0.12 -5.96
C GLY A 45 -6.49 -0.05 -4.65
N GLY A 46 -7.39 -1.04 -4.64
CA GLY A 46 -8.16 -1.46 -3.47
C GLY A 46 -9.40 -0.61 -3.15
N THR A 47 -9.69 0.41 -3.96
CA THR A 47 -10.92 1.22 -3.93
C THR A 47 -11.34 1.58 -5.36
N PRO A 48 -12.62 1.91 -5.64
CA PRO A 48 -13.04 2.32 -6.99
C PRO A 48 -12.25 3.50 -7.55
N VAL A 49 -11.89 4.48 -6.72
CA VAL A 49 -11.02 5.60 -7.11
C VAL A 49 -9.59 5.12 -7.32
N GLY A 50 -9.06 4.31 -6.40
CA GLY A 50 -7.71 3.75 -6.49
C GLY A 50 -7.49 2.89 -7.74
N GLU A 51 -8.48 2.09 -8.15
CA GLU A 51 -8.38 1.28 -9.38
C GLU A 51 -8.38 2.16 -10.64
N ARG A 52 -9.17 3.23 -10.71
CA ARG A 52 -9.12 4.19 -11.84
C ARG A 52 -7.77 4.90 -11.93
N LEU A 53 -7.20 5.28 -10.78
CA LEU A 53 -5.87 5.89 -10.72
C LEU A 53 -4.78 4.89 -11.10
N ARG A 54 -4.92 3.63 -10.70
CA ARG A 54 -4.04 2.53 -11.12
C ARG A 54 -4.10 2.34 -12.63
N GLU A 55 -5.29 2.30 -13.22
CA GLU A 55 -5.47 2.19 -14.67
C GLU A 55 -4.77 3.36 -15.37
N ALA A 56 -4.98 4.59 -14.92
CA ALA A 56 -4.33 5.77 -15.50
C ALA A 56 -2.78 5.71 -15.44
N LEU A 57 -2.20 5.10 -14.40
CA LEU A 57 -0.74 4.93 -14.29
C LEU A 57 -0.18 3.90 -15.27
N PHE A 58 -0.93 2.84 -15.56
CA PHE A 58 -0.44 1.69 -16.33
C PHE A 58 -1.02 1.61 -17.75
N ALA A 59 -1.89 2.55 -18.13
CA ALA A 59 -2.51 2.60 -19.45
C ALA A 59 -1.61 3.22 -20.55
N THR A 60 -0.43 3.74 -20.21
CA THR A 60 0.49 4.28 -21.22
C THR A 60 0.91 3.21 -22.22
N THR A 61 0.71 3.50 -23.50
CA THR A 61 1.15 2.66 -24.61
C THR A 61 2.59 2.98 -24.99
N ASP A 62 3.22 2.11 -25.79
CA ASP A 62 4.61 2.28 -26.23
C ASP A 62 4.86 3.59 -27.00
N ASP A 63 3.81 4.22 -27.55
CA ASP A 63 3.86 5.46 -28.31
C ASP A 63 3.71 6.73 -27.46
N GLU A 64 3.41 6.58 -26.16
CA GLU A 64 3.20 7.70 -25.24
C GLU A 64 4.39 7.90 -24.30
N ALA A 65 4.71 9.16 -24.00
CA ALA A 65 5.69 9.46 -22.97
C ALA A 65 5.15 8.98 -21.60
N PRO A 66 5.97 8.29 -20.78
CA PRO A 66 5.55 7.86 -19.46
C PRO A 66 5.25 9.08 -18.56
N PRO A 67 4.43 8.92 -17.51
CA PRO A 67 4.18 9.99 -16.55
C PRO A 67 5.49 10.53 -15.97
N THR A 68 5.54 11.83 -15.69
CA THR A 68 6.69 12.40 -14.97
C THR A 68 6.81 11.75 -13.58
N PRO A 69 8.01 11.70 -12.98
CA PRO A 69 8.18 11.16 -11.63
C PRO A 69 7.25 11.78 -10.57
N GLU A 70 6.95 13.07 -10.68
CA GLU A 70 6.03 13.78 -9.80
C GLU A 70 4.58 13.33 -10.01
N THR A 71 4.16 13.20 -11.27
CA THR A 71 2.83 12.71 -11.63
C THR A 71 2.62 11.30 -11.08
N GLU A 72 3.60 10.42 -11.29
CA GLU A 72 3.60 9.06 -10.77
C GLU A 72 3.51 9.06 -9.24
N LEU A 73 4.39 9.78 -8.55
CA LEU A 73 4.39 9.91 -7.09
C LEU A 73 3.03 10.36 -6.55
N LEU A 74 2.45 11.40 -7.14
CA LEU A 74 1.19 11.98 -6.68
C LEU A 74 0.00 11.05 -6.92
N ILE A 75 -0.05 10.34 -8.05
CA ILE A 75 -1.13 9.39 -8.32
C ILE A 75 -1.07 8.19 -7.37
N PHE A 76 0.13 7.62 -7.14
CA PHE A 76 0.31 6.56 -6.15
C PHE A 76 -0.19 6.99 -4.76
N ASN A 77 0.19 8.20 -4.34
CA ASN A 77 -0.21 8.73 -3.03
C ASN A 77 -1.70 9.11 -2.97
N ALA A 78 -2.31 9.54 -4.07
CA ALA A 78 -3.75 9.78 -4.14
C ALA A 78 -4.55 8.48 -3.99
N ALA A 79 -4.13 7.41 -4.68
CA ALA A 79 -4.76 6.09 -4.54
C ALA A 79 -4.62 5.55 -3.11
N ARG A 80 -3.43 5.69 -2.51
CA ARG A 80 -3.18 5.35 -1.10
C ARG A 80 -4.04 6.14 -0.13
N ALA A 81 -4.18 7.45 -0.34
CA ALA A 81 -4.98 8.30 0.54
C ALA A 81 -6.42 7.82 0.64
N GLN A 82 -6.99 7.39 -0.49
CA GLN A 82 -8.32 6.79 -0.55
C GLN A 82 -8.36 5.45 0.19
N LEU A 83 -7.43 4.53 -0.14
CA LEU A 83 -7.38 3.19 0.45
C LEU A 83 -7.24 3.24 1.98
N VAL A 84 -6.38 4.13 2.48
CA VAL A 84 -6.16 4.31 3.91
C VAL A 84 -7.45 4.71 4.63
N ARG A 85 -8.21 5.65 4.06
CA ARG A 85 -9.41 6.23 4.71
C ARG A 85 -10.64 5.35 4.57
N GLU A 86 -10.81 4.67 3.45
CA GLU A 86 -12.00 3.86 3.19
C GLU A 86 -11.87 2.41 3.65
N VAL A 87 -10.65 1.87 3.69
CA VAL A 87 -10.43 0.44 3.93
C VAL A 87 -9.55 0.21 5.15
N ILE A 88 -8.33 0.75 5.16
CA ILE A 88 -7.33 0.34 6.16
C ILE A 88 -7.70 0.85 7.56
N VAL A 89 -7.93 2.16 7.72
CA VAL A 89 -8.26 2.73 9.04
C VAL A 89 -9.55 2.15 9.61
N PRO A 90 -10.68 2.12 8.86
CA PRO A 90 -11.90 1.48 9.37
C PRO A 90 -11.70 0.02 9.75
N ALA A 91 -10.82 -0.71 9.04
CA ALA A 91 -10.53 -2.09 9.35
C ALA A 91 -9.72 -2.27 10.64
N LEU A 92 -8.74 -1.40 10.87
CA LEU A 92 -7.95 -1.40 12.09
C LEU A 92 -8.79 -0.96 13.30
N ASP A 93 -9.71 -0.01 13.12
CA ASP A 93 -10.56 0.50 14.20
C ASP A 93 -11.51 -0.57 14.77
N ARG A 94 -11.88 -1.56 13.96
CA ARG A 94 -12.70 -2.71 14.37
C ARG A 94 -11.91 -3.94 14.81
N GLY A 95 -10.57 -3.83 14.91
CA GLY A 95 -9.72 -4.91 15.43
C GLY A 95 -9.24 -5.93 14.39
N ALA A 96 -9.46 -5.70 13.09
CA ALA A 96 -9.07 -6.64 12.04
C ALA A 96 -7.56 -6.67 11.80
N VAL A 97 -7.06 -7.78 11.26
CA VAL A 97 -5.70 -7.82 10.68
C VAL A 97 -5.78 -7.34 9.24
N VAL A 98 -5.05 -6.28 8.90
CA VAL A 98 -4.93 -5.77 7.53
C VAL A 98 -3.63 -6.27 6.93
N LEU A 99 -3.72 -7.05 5.84
CA LEU A 99 -2.58 -7.50 5.05
C LEU A 99 -2.54 -6.71 3.73
N CYS A 100 -1.47 -5.98 3.47
CA CYS A 100 -1.35 -5.13 2.30
C CYS A 100 -0.17 -5.51 1.41
N ASP A 101 -0.44 -5.69 0.11
CA ASP A 101 0.58 -5.84 -0.92
C ASP A 101 1.10 -4.44 -1.31
N ARG A 102 2.32 -4.12 -0.86
CA ARG A 102 2.99 -2.82 -0.97
C ARG A 102 2.36 -1.69 -0.17
N PHE A 103 3.20 -0.76 0.29
CA PHE A 103 2.76 0.49 0.91
C PHE A 103 3.80 1.60 0.65
N THR A 104 4.06 2.46 1.63
CA THR A 104 5.03 3.56 1.53
C THR A 104 6.46 3.10 1.24
N GLY A 105 6.83 1.87 1.63
CA GLY A 105 8.15 1.29 1.34
C GLY A 105 8.41 1.17 -0.16
N SER A 106 7.42 0.68 -0.91
CA SER A 106 7.46 0.69 -2.38
C SER A 106 7.62 2.11 -2.93
N THR A 107 6.91 3.11 -2.38
CA THR A 107 7.06 4.49 -2.88
C THR A 107 8.48 5.02 -2.69
N VAL A 108 9.14 4.72 -1.57
CA VAL A 108 10.55 5.08 -1.37
C VAL A 108 11.45 4.34 -2.36
N ALA A 109 11.26 3.03 -2.54
CA ALA A 109 12.07 2.23 -3.45
C ALA A 109 11.95 2.73 -4.91
N TYR A 110 10.74 2.88 -5.42
CA TYR A 110 10.52 3.23 -6.83
C TYR A 110 10.70 4.72 -7.10
N GLN A 111 10.10 5.62 -6.31
CA GLN A 111 10.12 7.04 -6.65
C GLN A 111 11.40 7.74 -6.20
N HIS A 112 11.93 7.43 -5.01
CA HIS A 112 13.20 8.01 -4.58
C HIS A 112 14.39 7.31 -5.25
N TYR A 113 14.57 6.01 -5.03
CA TYR A 113 15.75 5.32 -5.57
C TYR A 113 15.65 5.04 -7.08
N GLY A 114 14.46 4.68 -7.59
CA GLY A 114 14.26 4.41 -9.02
C GLY A 114 14.12 5.66 -9.89
N ARG A 115 13.34 6.65 -9.45
CA ARG A 115 12.99 7.84 -10.25
C ARG A 115 13.67 9.14 -9.79
N ARG A 116 14.54 9.06 -8.76
CA ARG A 116 15.37 10.18 -8.25
C ARG A 116 14.59 11.38 -7.71
N VAL A 117 13.34 11.17 -7.29
CA VAL A 117 12.59 12.23 -6.60
C VAL A 117 13.26 12.52 -5.25
N PRO A 118 13.49 13.78 -4.85
CA PRO A 118 14.11 14.11 -3.57
C PRO A 118 13.37 13.48 -2.39
N ARG A 119 14.13 12.85 -1.48
CA ARG A 119 13.58 12.12 -0.33
C ARG A 119 12.59 12.93 0.52
N PRO A 120 12.84 14.21 0.85
CA PRO A 120 11.89 15.02 1.61
C PRO A 120 10.52 15.18 0.93
N ILE A 121 10.48 15.20 -0.41
CA ILE A 121 9.23 15.30 -1.18
C ILE A 121 8.46 13.98 -1.09
N VAL A 122 9.16 12.86 -1.23
CA VAL A 122 8.55 11.52 -1.11
C VAL A 122 7.98 11.29 0.30
N ASP A 123 8.73 11.65 1.33
CA ASP A 123 8.29 11.51 2.72
C ASP A 123 7.08 12.40 3.02
N ALA A 124 7.07 13.65 2.54
CA ALA A 124 5.93 14.55 2.69
C ALA A 124 4.67 14.03 1.97
N ALA A 125 4.82 13.53 0.74
CA ALA A 125 3.70 12.94 0.00
C ALA A 125 3.13 11.71 0.72
N ASN A 126 4.00 10.82 1.20
CA ASN A 126 3.60 9.66 2.00
C ASN A 126 2.86 10.10 3.28
N ALA A 127 3.37 11.08 4.01
CA ALA A 127 2.74 11.55 5.25
C ALA A 127 1.33 12.09 5.02
N VAL A 128 1.11 12.84 3.93
CA VAL A 128 -0.23 13.33 3.53
C VAL A 128 -1.15 12.15 3.20
N ALA A 129 -0.66 11.19 2.41
CA ALA A 129 -1.45 10.04 1.98
C ALA A 129 -1.84 9.14 3.17
N THR A 130 -0.92 8.83 4.07
CA THR A 130 -1.16 7.92 5.19
C THR A 130 -1.84 8.57 6.38
N GLY A 131 -1.81 9.90 6.49
CA GLY A 131 -2.26 10.59 7.71
C GLY A 131 -1.44 10.19 8.94
N GLY A 132 -0.19 9.76 8.76
CA GLY A 132 0.68 9.26 9.82
C GLY A 132 0.51 7.77 10.15
N LEU A 133 -0.34 7.03 9.44
CA LEU A 133 -0.43 5.58 9.60
C LEU A 133 0.90 4.91 9.19
N LEU A 134 1.43 4.08 10.08
CA LEU A 134 2.59 3.24 9.86
C LEU A 134 2.18 1.76 10.01
N PRO A 135 2.77 0.84 9.22
CA PRO A 135 2.60 -0.59 9.44
C PRO A 135 3.18 -1.01 10.80
N ASP A 136 2.50 -1.94 11.46
CA ASP A 136 3.02 -2.62 12.66
C ASP A 136 4.12 -3.62 12.29
N LEU A 137 4.05 -4.20 11.08
CA LEU A 137 5.06 -5.11 10.55
C LEU A 137 5.22 -4.91 9.04
N VAL A 138 6.47 -4.88 8.59
CA VAL A 138 6.83 -4.95 7.16
C VAL A 138 7.63 -6.22 6.93
N VAL A 139 7.15 -7.06 6.01
CA VAL A 139 7.83 -8.28 5.58
C VAL A 139 8.39 -8.03 4.17
N LEU A 140 9.72 -8.00 4.05
CA LEU A 140 10.40 -7.87 2.76
C LEU A 140 10.70 -9.26 2.18
N LEU A 141 10.14 -9.55 1.00
CA LEU A 141 10.43 -10.76 0.23
C LEU A 141 11.54 -10.47 -0.80
N MET A 142 12.57 -11.32 -0.80
CA MET A 142 13.71 -11.26 -1.72
C MET A 142 13.66 -12.40 -2.74
#